data_AF-A0A526V566-F1
#
_entry.id   AF-A0A526V566-F1
#
_cell.length_a   1.000
_cell.length_b   1.000
_cell.length_c   1.000
_cell.angle_alpha   90.00
_cell.angle_beta   90.00
_cell.angle_gamma   90.00
#
_symmetry.space_group_name_H-M   'P 1'
#
loop_
_entity.id
_entity.type
_entity.pdbx_description
1 polymer ?
#
loop_
_entity_poly.entity_id
_entity_poly.type
_entity_poly.pdbx_seq_one_letter_code
_entity_poly.pdbx_strand_id
1 'polypeptide(L)' 'MSLGVGYPASIVAQMLARREITRPGLLNPLLDVPDIRFFDELAKRGITVSETVARD' A
#
# COMPACT_ATOMS: atom_id res chain seq x y z
N MET A 1 11.11 0.25 -15.08
CA MET A 1 10.94 0.19 -13.61
C MET A 1 10.16 1.41 -13.09
N SER A 2 8.88 1.58 -13.45
CA SER A 2 8.06 2.72 -12.97
C SER A 2 6.84 2.28 -12.16
N LEU A 3 6.21 1.16 -12.54
CA LEU A 3 4.92 0.73 -11.98
C LEU A 3 5.00 0.28 -10.52
N GLY A 4 6.08 -0.40 -10.12
CA GLY A 4 6.30 -0.82 -8.72
C GLY A 4 6.47 0.33 -7.73
N VAL A 5 6.66 1.57 -8.20
CA VAL A 5 6.74 2.78 -7.37
C VAL A 5 5.50 3.64 -7.56
N GLY A 6 5.10 3.86 -8.82
CA GLY A 6 3.97 4.74 -9.17
C GLY A 6 2.62 4.24 -8.66
N TYR A 7 2.38 2.92 -8.68
CA TYR A 7 1.15 2.35 -8.14
C TYR A 7 1.05 2.57 -6.63
N PRO A 8 2.01 2.14 -5.78
CA PRO A 8 2.00 2.48 -4.36
C PRO A 8 1.77 3.96 -4.08
N ALA A 9 2.51 4.85 -4.74
CA ALA A 9 2.42 6.29 -4.51
C ALA A 9 1.01 6.84 -4.85
N SER A 10 0.44 6.45 -6.00
CA SER A 10 -0.89 6.91 -6.41
C SER A 10 -2.02 6.33 -5.56
N ILE A 11 -1.88 5.11 -5.04
CA ILE A 11 -2.85 4.49 -4.12
C ILE A 11 -2.89 5.30 -2.82
N VAL A 12 -1.73 5.53 -2.19
CA VAL A 12 -1.66 6.29 -0.93
C VAL A 12 -2.16 7.73 -1.12
N ALA A 13 -1.84 8.37 -2.26
CA ALA A 13 -2.37 9.69 -2.59
C ALA A 13 -3.92 9.71 -2.65
N GLN A 14 -4.54 8.68 -3.21
CA GLN A 14 -6.00 8.54 -3.23
C GLN A 14 -6.58 8.28 -1.83
N MET A 15 -5.90 7.52 -0.98
CA MET A 15 -6.31 7.27 0.41
C MET A 15 -6.30 8.56 1.22
N LEU A 16 -5.29 9.41 1.04
CA LEU A 16 -5.25 10.77 1.62
C LEU A 16 -6.42 11.62 1.12
N ALA A 17 -6.66 11.64 -0.20
CA ALA A 17 -7.76 12.39 -0.80
C ALA A 17 -9.15 11.97 -0.29
N ARG A 18 -9.33 10.67 0.00
CA ARG A 18 -10.57 10.10 0.56
C ARG A 18 -10.66 10.19 2.09
N ARG A 19 -9.65 10.75 2.77
CA ARG A 19 -9.54 10.83 4.24
C ARG A 19 -9.54 9.47 4.92
N GLU A 20 -8.97 8.46 4.28
CA GLU A 20 -8.70 7.15 4.88
C GLU A 20 -7.45 7.19 5.76
N ILE A 21 -6.51 8.07 5.41
CA ILE A 21 -5.35 8.44 6.23
C ILE A 21 -5.57 9.91 6.63
N THR A 22 -5.74 10.17 7.92
CA THR A 22 -6.16 11.50 8.43
C THR A 22 -5.12 12.16 9.35
N ARG A 23 -4.18 11.38 9.88
CA ARG A 23 -3.16 11.87 10.79
C ARG A 23 -2.22 12.86 10.04
N PRO A 24 -2.04 14.09 10.52
CA PRO A 24 -1.11 15.03 9.90
C PRO A 24 0.34 14.70 10.28
N GLY A 25 1.29 15.25 9.50
CA GLY A 25 2.73 15.19 9.75
C GLY A 25 3.48 14.22 8.83
N LEU A 26 4.72 13.90 9.21
CA LEU A 26 5.54 12.90 8.52
C LEU A 26 5.13 11.51 9.00
N LEU A 27 4.54 10.72 8.11
CA LEU A 27 3.98 9.40 8.41
C LEU A 27 4.93 8.28 8.02
N ASN A 28 4.78 7.12 8.66
CA ASN A 28 5.47 5.89 8.32
C ASN A 28 4.51 4.97 7.55
N PRO A 29 4.82 4.58 6.30
CA PRO A 29 3.93 3.73 5.51
C PRO A 29 3.63 2.37 6.15
N LEU A 30 4.53 1.82 6.98
CA LEU A 30 4.29 0.55 7.68
C LEU A 30 3.34 0.68 8.88
N LEU A 31 3.05 1.91 9.33
CA LEU A 31 2.21 2.16 10.51
C LEU A 31 0.92 2.90 10.16
N ASP A 32 0.96 3.74 9.13
CA ASP A 32 -0.09 4.72 8.85
C ASP A 32 -0.88 4.42 7.57
N VAL A 33 -0.43 3.49 6.72
CA VAL A 33 -1.18 3.06 5.54
C VAL A 33 -2.00 1.82 5.91
N PRO A 34 -3.31 1.78 5.66
CA PRO A 34 -4.13 0.60 5.94
C PRO A 34 -3.72 -0.60 5.07
N ASP A 35 -3.06 -1.58 5.66
CA ASP A 35 -2.45 -2.74 4.99
C ASP A 35 -3.39 -3.47 4.02
N ILE A 36 -4.51 -4.00 4.53
CA ILE A 36 -5.44 -4.82 3.74
C ILE A 36 -5.89 -4.05 2.49
N ARG A 37 -6.32 -2.80 2.67
CA ARG A 37 -6.82 -1.99 1.55
C ARG A 37 -5.72 -1.65 0.55
N PHE A 38 -4.52 -1.36 1.04
CA PHE A 38 -3.38 -1.06 0.17
C PHE A 38 -3.00 -2.26 -0.69
N PHE A 39 -2.91 -3.47 -0.10
CA PHE A 39 -2.62 -4.69 -0.84
C PHE A 39 -3.75 -5.08 -1.80
N ASP A 40 -5.02 -4.87 -1.45
CA ASP A 40 -6.14 -5.06 -2.36
C ASP A 40 -6.03 -4.17 -3.61
N GLU A 41 -5.65 -2.90 -3.43
CA GLU A 41 -5.45 -1.98 -4.55
C GLU A 41 -4.22 -2.36 -5.41
N LEU A 42 -3.16 -2.90 -4.81
CA LEU A 42 -2.03 -3.46 -5.55
C LEU A 42 -2.44 -4.69 -6.36
N ALA A 43 -3.22 -5.59 -5.79
CA ALA A 43 -3.70 -6.80 -6.46
C ALA A 43 -4.54 -6.47 -7.70
N LYS A 44 -5.41 -5.45 -7.62
CA LYS A 44 -6.17 -4.92 -8.78
C LYS A 44 -5.28 -4.41 -9.92
N ARG A 45 -4.02 -4.10 -9.64
CA ARG A 45 -3.01 -3.62 -10.60
C ARG A 45 -1.99 -4.70 -10.97
N GLY A 46 -2.28 -5.96 -10.63
CA GLY A 46 -1.44 -7.11 -10.96
C GLY A 46 -0.22 -7.28 -10.06
N ILE A 47 -0.14 -6.58 -8.92
CA ILE A 47 0.93 -6.73 -7.93
C ILE A 47 0.39 -7.54 -6.75
N THR A 48 0.89 -8.75 -6.56
CA THR A 48 0.53 -9.62 -5.45
C THR A 48 1.76 -9.98 -4.63
N VAL A 49 1.60 -10.10 -3.32
CA VAL A 49 2.65 -10.52 -2.39
C VAL A 49 2.24 -11.88 -1.84
N SER A 50 3.14 -12.86 -1.92
CA SER A 50 2.95 -14.17 -1.32
C SER A 50 4.01 -14.41 -0.26
N GLU A 51 3.59 -14.97 0.88
CA GLU A 51 4.50 -15.46 1.90
C GLU A 51 4.78 -16.95 1.66
N THR A 52 6.05 -17.35 1.77
CA THR A 52 6.45 -18.76 1.72
C THR A 52 7.22 -19.07 2.99
N VAL A 53 6.69 -19.98 3.80
CA VAL A 53 7.33 -20.43 5.04
C VAL A 53 7.95 -21.81 4.77
N ALA A 54 9.28 -21.89 4.82
CA ALA A 54 9.99 -23.16 4.80
C ALA A 54 9.70 -23.91 6.11
N ARG A 55 9.43 -25.22 6.01
CA ARG A 55 9.38 -26.11 7.18
C ARG A 55 10.72 -26.83 7.30
N ASP A 56 11.24 -26.88 8.52
CA ASP A 56 12.39 -27.71 8.90
C ASP A 56 12.00 -29.20 8.95
#